data_AF-A0A1V4YHN5-F1
#
_entry.id   AF-A0A1V4YHN5-F1
#
_cell.length_a   1.000
_cell.length_b   1.000
_cell.length_c   1.000
_cell.angle_alpha   90.00
_cell.angle_beta   90.00
_cell.angle_gamma   90.00
#
_symmetry.space_group_name_H-M   'P 1'
#
loop_
_entity.id
_entity.type
_entity.pdbx_description
1 polymer ?
#
loop_
_entity_poly.entity_id
_entity_poly.type
_entity_poly.pdbx_seq_one_letter_code
_entity_poly.pdbx_strand_id
1 'polypeptide(L)'
;MDHRSILLAAVLVMCLVMLQHPASATDSNDTKWLTPSNVTLYWGEQVKIGGYTITAQDFSASKPVDMPDDYVMLKVKSNTSRSWGAILALNHSIIPNETILDGSIRLTAEDIVTGNDIPTPYATIGVAIANISHTNKPISWINNVIRVKRLPADEANIDERVYILVEVMNLKDIPLENIHINETVPDGFITDPDIDDTNWTIRLNPREKRSLGYSIRALRPGTFLIPGMKLSIEHNGVSHLMQTNASEIVIHGPYIDVQKSFIYQDMGTEGVLNVTLRVNNTGDRAAYVQLTDRIPENCQLIDGNLSKSQVMQPSDVWELKYSVLLRSTGNVVIPGANVRFVDSREYSDTFESASYVLEIEENVVGETLSEEEIPTEAISQENGVEKQEKATEENKGPDKIYSISSFKQSMINLIERAIGWRL
;
A
#
# COMPACT_ATOMS: atom_id res chain seq x y z
N MET A 1 -31.01 -19.34 -7.18
CA MET A 1 -29.57 -19.34 -7.55
C MET A 1 -28.94 -20.47 -6.78
N ASP A 2 -28.21 -21.39 -7.42
CA ASP A 2 -27.89 -22.69 -6.82
C ASP A 2 -26.80 -22.59 -5.75
N HIS A 3 -27.02 -23.22 -4.59
CA HIS A 3 -26.08 -23.23 -3.47
C HIS A 3 -24.71 -23.80 -3.86
N ARG A 4 -24.67 -24.75 -4.82
CA ARG A 4 -23.43 -25.38 -5.29
C ARG A 4 -22.50 -24.37 -5.99
N SER A 5 -23.06 -23.39 -6.70
CA SER A 5 -22.31 -22.34 -7.39
C SER A 5 -21.69 -21.33 -6.42
N ILE A 6 -22.43 -20.95 -5.38
CA ILE A 6 -21.95 -20.05 -4.33
C ILE A 6 -20.81 -20.70 -3.53
N LEU A 7 -20.94 -22.00 -3.22
CA LEU A 7 -19.89 -22.76 -2.54
C LEU A 7 -18.60 -22.85 -3.36
N LEU A 8 -18.70 -23.10 -4.67
CA LEU A 8 -17.56 -23.16 -5.58
C LEU A 8 -16.83 -21.81 -5.70
N ALA A 9 -17.58 -20.69 -5.77
CA ALA A 9 -16.98 -19.35 -5.78
C ALA A 9 -16.22 -19.05 -4.47
N ALA A 10 -16.81 -19.37 -3.31
CA ALA A 10 -16.18 -19.19 -2.00
C ALA A 10 -14.88 -20.01 -1.86
N VAL A 11 -14.89 -21.27 -2.31
CA VAL A 11 -13.70 -22.15 -2.30
C VAL A 11 -12.61 -21.62 -3.24
N LEU A 12 -12.95 -21.13 -4.44
CA LEU A 12 -11.97 -20.61 -5.38
C LEU A 12 -11.26 -19.34 -4.85
N VAL A 13 -12.01 -18.44 -4.21
CA VAL A 13 -11.45 -17.24 -3.56
C VAL A 13 -10.57 -17.62 -2.37
N MET A 14 -10.97 -18.60 -1.55
CA MET A 14 -10.15 -19.09 -0.43
C MET A 14 -8.82 -19.71 -0.90
N CYS A 15 -8.83 -20.47 -2.00
CA CYS A 15 -7.61 -21.01 -2.60
C CYS A 15 -6.67 -19.93 -3.17
N LEU A 16 -7.21 -18.82 -3.70
CA LEU A 16 -6.41 -17.71 -4.22
C LEU A 16 -5.76 -16.84 -3.13
N VAL A 17 -6.27 -16.86 -1.89
CA VAL A 17 -5.63 -16.20 -0.73
C VAL A 17 -4.51 -17.08 -0.13
N MET A 18 -4.55 -18.40 -0.33
CA MET A 18 -3.52 -19.34 0.12
C MET A 18 -2.29 -19.42 -0.80
N LEU A 19 -2.28 -18.65 -1.90
CA LEU A 19 -1.17 -18.55 -2.85
C LEU A 19 -0.82 -17.08 -3.07
N GLN A 20 0.09 -16.51 -2.26
CA GLN A 20 1.08 -15.47 -2.61
C GLN A 20 1.76 -14.91 -1.34
N HIS A 21 2.70 -15.68 -0.78
CA HIS A 21 3.93 -15.16 -0.15
C HIS A 21 5.00 -16.25 -0.26
N PRO A 22 6.28 -15.92 -0.52
CA PRO A 22 7.35 -16.90 -0.47
C PRO A 22 7.61 -17.28 1.00
N ALA A 23 7.02 -18.39 1.44
CA ALA A 23 7.45 -19.04 2.66
C ALA A 23 8.94 -19.42 2.50
N SER A 24 9.83 -18.73 3.23
CA SER A 24 11.21 -19.17 3.37
C SER A 24 11.21 -20.41 4.25
N ALA A 25 10.94 -21.55 3.64
CA ALA A 25 10.96 -22.86 4.28
C ALA A 25 12.41 -23.24 4.61
N THR A 26 12.91 -22.74 5.74
CA THR A 26 13.91 -23.48 6.50
C THR A 26 13.20 -24.70 7.09
N ASP A 27 13.46 -25.88 6.53
CA ASP A 27 12.86 -27.14 7.01
C ASP A 27 13.03 -27.27 8.53
N SER A 28 11.91 -27.33 9.24
CA SER A 28 11.86 -27.32 10.71
C SER A 28 12.38 -28.61 11.37
N ASN A 29 12.91 -29.54 10.58
CA ASN A 29 12.98 -30.97 10.92
C ASN A 29 14.39 -31.49 11.28
N ASP A 30 15.41 -30.63 11.38
CA ASP A 30 16.76 -31.02 11.89
C ASP A 30 17.35 -30.03 12.91
N THR A 31 16.55 -29.07 13.41
CA THR A 31 16.93 -28.28 14.60
C THR A 31 16.76 -29.15 15.84
N LYS A 32 17.83 -29.86 16.21
CA LYS A 32 17.92 -30.56 17.49
C LYS A 32 17.94 -29.52 18.61
N TRP A 33 17.23 -29.80 19.71
CA TRP A 33 17.15 -28.91 20.87
C TRP A 33 17.93 -29.51 22.05
N LEU A 34 18.53 -28.65 22.87
CA LEU A 34 19.02 -29.04 24.19
C LEU A 34 17.82 -29.30 25.11
N THR A 35 18.03 -30.08 26.16
CA THR A 35 17.02 -30.33 27.20
C THR A 35 16.46 -28.99 27.71
N PRO A 36 15.13 -28.78 27.71
CA PRO A 36 14.54 -27.53 28.17
C PRO A 36 14.86 -27.28 29.65
N SER A 37 15.20 -26.02 29.95
CA SER A 37 15.24 -25.53 31.32
C SER A 37 13.89 -24.94 31.66
N ASN A 38 13.09 -25.64 32.48
CA ASN A 38 11.80 -25.14 32.93
C ASN A 38 12.01 -24.10 34.03
N VAL A 39 11.36 -22.96 33.90
CA VAL A 39 11.47 -21.84 34.85
C VAL A 39 10.11 -21.19 35.05
N THR A 40 9.73 -21.00 36.30
CA THR A 40 8.58 -20.18 36.69
C THR A 40 9.00 -18.72 36.75
N LEU A 41 8.20 -17.84 36.15
CA LEU A 41 8.36 -16.39 36.19
C LEU A 41 7.08 -15.75 36.72
N TYR A 42 7.18 -14.99 37.82
CA TYR A 42 6.12 -14.10 38.28
C TYR A 42 6.07 -12.80 37.45
N TRP A 43 4.95 -12.08 37.49
CA TRP A 43 4.81 -10.81 36.76
C TRP A 43 5.90 -9.79 37.12
N GLY A 44 6.60 -9.28 36.09
CA GLY A 44 7.74 -8.38 36.21
C GLY A 44 9.09 -9.07 36.44
N GLU A 45 9.10 -10.37 36.73
CA GLU A 45 10.32 -11.14 36.94
C GLU A 45 11.08 -11.40 35.64
N GLN A 46 12.40 -11.58 35.76
CA GLN A 46 13.28 -11.85 34.62
C GLN A 46 14.41 -12.83 34.91
N VAL A 47 14.51 -13.87 34.09
CA VAL A 47 15.57 -14.90 34.13
C VAL A 47 16.58 -14.71 33.01
N LYS A 48 17.80 -15.24 33.18
CA LYS A 48 18.86 -15.25 32.16
C LYS A 48 19.26 -16.68 31.82
N ILE A 49 18.97 -17.12 30.59
CA ILE A 49 19.23 -18.47 30.08
C ILE A 49 19.81 -18.36 28.66
N GLY A 50 20.85 -19.14 28.34
CA GLY A 50 21.40 -19.24 26.98
C GLY A 50 21.94 -17.94 26.35
N GLY A 51 22.21 -16.90 27.14
CA GLY A 51 22.59 -15.57 26.65
C GLY A 51 21.41 -14.63 26.36
N TYR A 52 20.18 -15.07 26.63
CA TYR A 52 18.96 -14.26 26.60
C TYR A 52 18.56 -13.82 28.01
N THR A 53 17.92 -12.67 28.12
CA THR A 53 17.13 -12.26 29.29
C THR A 53 15.66 -12.36 28.88
N ILE A 54 14.86 -13.12 29.63
CA ILE A 54 13.43 -13.33 29.39
C ILE A 54 12.69 -12.69 30.57
N THR A 55 11.72 -11.83 30.29
CA THR A 55 10.91 -11.11 31.29
C THR A 55 9.44 -11.44 31.09
N ALA A 56 8.72 -11.77 32.16
CA ALA A 56 7.26 -11.83 32.14
C ALA A 56 6.72 -10.39 32.18
N GLN A 57 6.36 -9.84 31.02
CA GLN A 57 5.95 -8.44 30.87
C GLN A 57 4.50 -8.23 31.32
N ASP A 58 3.59 -9.13 30.96
CA ASP A 58 2.17 -9.01 31.23
C ASP A 58 1.47 -10.38 31.21
N PHE A 59 0.22 -10.44 31.65
CA PHE A 59 -0.62 -11.64 31.67
C PHE A 59 -2.03 -11.34 31.13
N SER A 60 -2.82 -12.38 30.88
CA SER A 60 -4.27 -12.22 30.70
C SER A 60 -4.90 -11.60 31.96
N ALA A 61 -5.89 -10.72 31.75
CA ALA A 61 -6.57 -10.04 32.85
C ALA A 61 -7.42 -11.01 33.68
N SER A 62 -7.26 -10.99 35.01
CA SER A 62 -7.94 -11.87 35.96
C SER A 62 -9.45 -11.97 35.75
N LYS A 63 -9.94 -13.19 35.51
CA LYS A 63 -11.36 -13.49 35.31
C LYS A 63 -11.99 -14.08 36.60
N PRO A 64 -13.30 -13.91 36.84
CA PRO A 64 -14.01 -14.58 37.95
C PRO A 64 -14.19 -16.10 37.76
N VAL A 65 -13.87 -16.62 36.58
CA VAL A 65 -13.92 -18.03 36.21
C VAL A 65 -12.67 -18.29 35.38
N ASP A 66 -11.92 -19.32 35.73
CA ASP A 66 -10.76 -19.81 34.97
C ASP A 66 -11.17 -20.15 33.52
N MET A 67 -10.34 -19.77 32.55
CA MET A 67 -10.61 -19.99 31.12
C MET A 67 -9.33 -20.40 30.37
N PRO A 68 -9.40 -21.39 29.47
CA PRO A 68 -8.24 -21.94 28.77
C PRO A 68 -7.65 -21.04 27.67
N ASP A 69 -8.10 -19.78 27.55
CA ASP A 69 -7.52 -18.75 26.68
C ASP A 69 -6.45 -17.89 27.38
N ASP A 70 -6.19 -18.13 28.67
CA ASP A 70 -5.20 -17.41 29.47
C ASP A 70 -3.77 -17.48 28.89
N TYR A 71 -3.04 -16.37 29.02
CA TYR A 71 -1.77 -16.15 28.33
C TYR A 71 -0.75 -15.37 29.16
N VAL A 72 0.51 -15.50 28.78
CA VAL A 72 1.63 -14.69 29.27
C VAL A 72 2.28 -13.92 28.11
N MET A 73 2.51 -12.62 28.31
CA MET A 73 3.33 -11.80 27.42
C MET A 73 4.78 -11.81 27.89
N LEU A 74 5.68 -12.32 27.05
CA LEU A 74 7.11 -12.40 27.32
C LEU A 74 7.90 -11.37 26.51
N LYS A 75 8.80 -10.66 27.18
CA LYS A 75 9.80 -9.81 26.54
C LYS A 75 11.15 -10.53 26.56
N VAL A 76 11.73 -10.75 25.39
CA VAL A 76 12.96 -11.53 25.23
C VAL A 76 14.04 -10.62 24.67
N LYS A 77 15.19 -10.51 25.34
CA LYS A 77 16.32 -9.66 24.92
C LYS A 77 17.60 -10.47 24.85
N SER A 78 18.31 -10.43 23.72
CA SER A 78 19.63 -11.06 23.59
C SER A 78 20.73 -10.23 24.26
N ASN A 79 21.84 -10.88 24.61
CA ASN A 79 23.11 -10.21 24.90
C ASN A 79 23.60 -9.28 23.76
N THR A 80 23.28 -9.59 22.50
CA THR A 80 23.51 -8.75 21.32
C THR A 80 22.52 -7.58 21.19
N SER A 81 21.68 -7.33 22.20
CA SER A 81 20.71 -6.23 22.29
C SER A 81 19.57 -6.24 21.26
N ARG A 82 19.32 -7.37 20.59
CA ARG A 82 18.03 -7.62 19.91
C ARG A 82 16.95 -7.80 20.97
N SER A 83 15.71 -7.41 20.65
CA SER A 83 14.55 -7.60 21.51
C SER A 83 13.37 -8.14 20.68
N TRP A 84 12.61 -9.05 21.28
CA TRP A 84 11.38 -9.61 20.74
C TRP A 84 10.27 -9.53 21.81
N GLY A 85 9.03 -9.46 21.35
CA GLY A 85 7.86 -9.82 22.15
C GLY A 85 7.37 -11.21 21.73
N ALA A 86 6.78 -11.95 22.67
CA ALA A 86 6.06 -13.19 22.42
C ALA A 86 4.81 -13.22 23.30
N ILE A 87 3.76 -13.87 22.83
CA ILE A 87 2.57 -14.19 23.63
C ILE A 87 2.39 -15.69 23.53
N LEU A 88 2.31 -16.36 24.68
CA LEU A 88 2.09 -17.80 24.78
C LEU A 88 0.85 -18.06 25.64
N ALA A 89 0.03 -19.02 25.24
CA ALA A 89 -1.10 -19.52 26.01
C ALA A 89 -0.97 -21.03 26.19
N LEU A 90 -1.83 -21.65 27.00
CA LEU A 90 -1.89 -23.10 27.05
C LEU A 90 -2.59 -23.69 25.82
N ASN A 91 -2.28 -24.95 25.52
CA ASN A 91 -3.03 -25.71 24.52
C ASN A 91 -4.52 -25.72 24.91
N HIS A 92 -5.42 -25.61 23.93
CA HIS A 92 -6.82 -25.14 23.99
C HIS A 92 -7.06 -23.64 23.67
N SER A 93 -6.05 -22.78 23.67
CA SER A 93 -6.15 -21.40 23.15
C SER A 93 -5.98 -21.32 21.62
N ILE A 94 -6.33 -20.16 21.04
CA ILE A 94 -5.98 -19.78 19.65
C ILE A 94 -4.53 -19.28 19.58
N ILE A 95 -4.01 -18.75 20.69
CA ILE A 95 -2.61 -18.34 20.84
C ILE A 95 -1.75 -19.62 20.97
N PRO A 96 -0.63 -19.76 20.24
CA PRO A 96 0.21 -20.95 20.32
C PRO A 96 0.87 -21.10 21.70
N ASN A 97 1.11 -22.34 22.12
CA ASN A 97 1.82 -22.64 23.36
C ASN A 97 3.35 -22.70 23.20
N GLU A 98 3.89 -22.57 21.98
CA GLU A 98 5.33 -22.39 21.75
C GLU A 98 5.66 -21.32 20.71
N THR A 99 6.87 -20.78 20.79
CA THR A 99 7.45 -19.88 19.79
C THR A 99 8.95 -20.12 19.64
N ILE A 100 9.49 -19.85 18.44
CA ILE A 100 10.92 -19.98 18.11
C ILE A 100 11.44 -18.61 17.67
N LEU A 101 12.43 -18.08 18.38
CA LEU A 101 13.00 -16.75 18.13
C LEU A 101 14.43 -16.88 17.57
N ASP A 102 14.71 -16.15 16.48
CA ASP A 102 16.01 -16.10 15.78
C ASP A 102 16.56 -17.50 15.37
N GLY A 103 15.67 -18.50 15.27
CA GLY A 103 15.99 -19.92 15.04
C GLY A 103 16.88 -20.57 16.11
N SER A 104 17.03 -19.93 17.29
CA SER A 104 18.11 -20.22 18.24
C SER A 104 17.61 -20.52 19.66
N ILE A 105 16.45 -19.99 20.04
CA ILE A 105 15.75 -20.25 21.31
C ILE A 105 14.29 -20.59 21.02
N ARG A 106 13.78 -21.62 21.69
CA ARG A 106 12.37 -21.98 21.73
C ARG A 106 11.85 -21.77 23.15
N LEU A 107 10.69 -21.14 23.25
CA LEU A 107 9.95 -20.95 24.49
C LEU A 107 8.63 -21.69 24.37
N THR A 108 8.31 -22.51 25.37
CA THR A 108 7.06 -23.28 25.47
C THR A 108 6.39 -22.92 26.78
N ALA A 109 5.08 -22.67 26.78
CA ALA A 109 4.28 -22.56 27.99
C ALA A 109 3.90 -23.96 28.49
N GLU A 110 4.31 -24.29 29.71
CA GLU A 110 4.00 -25.54 30.40
C GLU A 110 2.83 -25.35 31.38
N ASP A 111 2.76 -24.18 32.00
CA ASP A 111 1.73 -23.77 32.97
C ASP A 111 1.58 -22.24 32.97
N ILE A 112 0.35 -21.74 33.16
CA ILE A 112 0.01 -20.31 33.24
C ILE A 112 -1.10 -20.16 34.29
N VAL A 113 -0.83 -19.37 35.33
CA VAL A 113 -1.72 -19.21 36.48
C VAL A 113 -2.08 -17.73 36.66
N THR A 114 -3.33 -17.40 36.34
CA THR A 114 -3.96 -16.11 36.65
C THR A 114 -5.25 -16.33 37.44
N GLY A 115 -5.87 -15.26 37.95
CA GLY A 115 -7.10 -15.34 38.73
C GLY A 115 -7.30 -14.12 39.63
N ASN A 116 -8.45 -14.05 40.30
CA ASN A 116 -8.76 -13.00 41.29
C ASN A 116 -8.26 -13.35 42.70
N ASP A 117 -7.98 -14.62 42.94
CA ASP A 117 -7.43 -15.20 44.18
C ASP A 117 -5.91 -15.44 44.12
N ILE A 118 -5.30 -15.29 42.94
CA ILE A 118 -3.87 -15.40 42.69
C ILE A 118 -3.18 -14.06 43.05
N PRO A 119 -2.30 -13.99 44.09
CA PRO A 119 -1.74 -12.71 44.55
C PRO A 119 -0.79 -12.04 43.56
N THR A 120 -0.09 -12.83 42.75
CA THR A 120 0.76 -12.40 41.62
C THR A 120 0.69 -13.49 40.55
N PRO A 121 0.23 -13.20 39.31
CA PRO A 121 0.19 -14.22 38.25
C PRO A 121 1.60 -14.66 37.85
N TYR A 122 1.71 -15.90 37.39
CA TYR A 122 2.96 -16.51 36.97
C TYR A 122 2.77 -17.49 35.81
N ALA A 123 3.84 -17.77 35.08
CA ALA A 123 3.89 -18.84 34.10
C ALA A 123 5.14 -19.70 34.30
N THR A 124 5.00 -21.01 34.14
CA THR A 124 6.15 -21.92 33.99
C THR A 124 6.41 -22.13 32.51
N ILE A 125 7.60 -21.73 32.06
CA ILE A 125 8.01 -21.83 30.67
C ILE A 125 9.19 -22.79 30.50
N GLY A 126 9.08 -23.69 29.53
CA GLY A 126 10.17 -24.53 29.04
C GLY A 126 11.08 -23.71 28.11
N VAL A 127 12.33 -23.48 28.52
CA VAL A 127 13.31 -22.73 27.71
C VAL A 127 14.30 -23.70 27.08
N ALA A 128 14.12 -24.00 25.79
CA ALA A 128 15.02 -24.84 25.02
C ALA A 128 15.95 -23.98 24.15
N ILE A 129 17.25 -24.17 24.29
CA ILE A 129 18.26 -23.59 23.37
C ILE A 129 18.54 -24.62 22.27
N ALA A 130 18.71 -24.19 21.02
CA ALA A 130 18.99 -25.12 19.93
C ALA A 130 20.35 -25.82 20.16
N ASN A 131 20.37 -27.16 20.06
CA ASN A 131 21.57 -27.98 20.08
C ASN A 131 22.28 -27.92 18.72
N ILE A 132 22.62 -26.70 18.32
CA ILE A 132 23.49 -26.42 17.20
C ILE A 132 24.90 -26.76 17.66
N SER A 133 25.47 -27.85 17.16
CA SER A 133 26.92 -28.09 17.22
C SER A 133 27.61 -26.80 16.79
N HIS A 134 28.38 -26.15 17.69
CA HIS A 134 28.79 -24.74 17.57
C HIS A 134 29.65 -24.40 16.32
N THR A 135 29.03 -24.40 15.14
CA THR A 135 29.02 -23.18 14.35
C THR A 135 28.35 -22.12 15.22
N ASN A 136 29.17 -21.36 15.94
CA ASN A 136 28.77 -20.00 16.26
C ASN A 136 28.34 -19.40 14.92
N LYS A 137 27.03 -19.12 14.70
CA LYS A 137 26.62 -18.20 13.64
C LYS A 137 27.47 -16.95 13.88
N PRO A 138 28.49 -16.67 13.06
CA PRO A 138 29.44 -15.64 13.42
C PRO A 138 28.63 -14.35 13.48
N ILE A 139 28.70 -13.63 14.60
CA ILE A 139 28.11 -12.30 14.70
C ILE A 139 28.72 -11.54 13.52
N SER A 140 27.89 -11.28 12.49
CA SER A 140 28.37 -10.91 11.15
C SER A 140 29.43 -9.85 11.31
N TRP A 141 30.61 -10.04 10.71
CA TRP A 141 31.83 -9.30 11.03
C TRP A 141 31.57 -7.78 11.18
N ILE A 142 30.74 -7.26 10.27
CA ILE A 142 30.27 -5.88 10.22
C ILE A 142 29.54 -5.40 11.50
N ASN A 143 28.74 -6.22 12.16
CA ASN A 143 28.04 -5.89 13.42
C ASN A 143 29.01 -5.73 14.61
N ASN A 144 30.24 -6.26 14.50
CA ASN A 144 31.32 -6.09 15.48
C ASN A 144 32.30 -4.97 15.10
N VAL A 145 32.10 -4.33 13.94
CA VAL A 145 33.04 -3.37 13.32
C VAL A 145 32.37 -2.00 13.10
N ILE A 146 31.10 -2.00 12.74
CA ILE A 146 30.26 -0.83 12.53
C ILE A 146 29.05 -0.94 13.45
N ARG A 147 28.66 0.18 14.07
CA ARG A 147 27.34 0.35 14.69
C ARG A 147 26.58 1.41 13.90
N VAL A 148 25.36 1.08 13.49
CA VAL A 148 24.39 2.01 12.91
C VAL A 148 23.33 2.34 13.96
N LYS A 149 22.89 3.60 13.98
CA LYS A 149 21.66 4.05 14.63
C LYS A 149 20.90 4.92 13.64
N ARG A 150 19.62 4.62 13.44
CA ARG A 150 18.71 5.42 12.62
C ARG A 150 17.75 6.18 13.55
N LEU A 151 17.38 7.39 13.17
CA LEU A 151 16.38 8.22 13.84
C LEU A 151 15.37 8.70 12.79
N PRO A 152 14.29 7.94 12.55
CA PRO A 152 13.10 8.45 11.88
C PRO A 152 12.29 9.34 12.87
N ALA A 153 11.30 10.05 12.34
CA ALA A 153 10.16 10.51 13.14
C ALA A 153 9.04 9.45 13.04
N ASP A 154 8.29 9.25 14.12
CA ASP A 154 7.16 8.31 14.17
C ASP A 154 5.88 8.93 13.60
N GLU A 155 5.76 10.27 13.66
CA GLU A 155 4.64 11.07 13.16
C GLU A 155 5.16 12.36 12.48
N ALA A 156 4.43 12.86 11.48
CA ALA A 156 4.63 14.17 10.85
C ALA A 156 3.34 14.67 10.18
N ASN A 157 3.32 15.90 9.67
CA ASN A 157 2.23 16.45 8.86
C ASN A 157 2.68 16.57 7.38
N ILE A 158 1.74 16.60 6.44
CA ILE A 158 2.02 16.58 4.99
C ILE A 158 2.82 17.81 4.49
N ASP A 159 2.70 18.94 5.18
CA ASP A 159 3.47 20.17 4.95
C ASP A 159 4.90 20.12 5.54
N GLU A 160 5.19 19.17 6.43
CA GLU A 160 6.45 19.07 7.16
C GLU A 160 7.49 18.18 6.44
N ARG A 161 8.77 18.43 6.74
CA ARG A 161 9.88 17.59 6.29
C ARG A 161 10.23 16.55 7.34
N VAL A 162 10.14 15.29 6.96
CA VAL A 162 10.62 14.15 7.76
C VAL A 162 12.13 14.04 7.57
N TYR A 163 12.89 14.33 8.63
CA TYR A 163 14.35 14.21 8.62
C TYR A 163 14.76 12.78 8.97
N ILE A 164 15.42 12.09 8.04
CA ILE A 164 16.00 10.76 8.28
C ILE A 164 17.49 10.94 8.61
N LEU A 165 17.86 10.69 9.87
CA LEU A 165 19.24 10.74 10.32
C LEU A 165 19.83 9.34 10.53
N VAL A 166 20.96 9.08 9.88
CA VAL A 166 21.73 7.84 9.93
C VAL A 166 23.07 8.11 10.61
N GLU A 167 23.24 7.63 11.83
CA GLU A 167 24.50 7.71 12.57
C GLU A 167 25.30 6.40 12.42
N VAL A 168 26.52 6.48 11.90
CA VAL A 168 27.41 5.34 11.65
C VAL A 168 28.70 5.52 12.45
N MET A 169 29.06 4.48 13.20
CA MET A 169 30.21 4.50 14.13
C MET A 169 31.14 3.32 13.87
N ASN A 170 32.42 3.61 13.66
CA ASN A 170 33.49 2.62 13.65
C ASN A 170 33.77 2.15 15.08
N LEU A 171 33.72 0.84 15.31
CA LEU A 171 33.97 0.18 16.59
C LEU A 171 35.43 -0.29 16.75
N LYS A 172 36.26 -0.13 15.72
CA LYS A 172 37.65 -0.59 15.68
C LYS A 172 38.65 0.55 15.77
N ASP A 173 39.89 0.16 16.07
CA ASP A 173 41.07 1.03 16.14
C ASP A 173 41.84 1.11 14.80
N ILE A 174 41.20 0.67 13.70
CA ILE A 174 41.69 0.79 12.31
C ILE A 174 40.70 1.64 11.49
N PRO A 175 41.16 2.37 10.46
CA PRO A 175 40.25 3.05 9.53
C PRO A 175 39.43 2.04 8.73
N LEU A 176 38.24 2.47 8.31
CA LEU A 176 37.35 1.75 7.40
C LEU A 176 37.10 2.65 6.18
N GLU A 177 37.50 2.19 5.01
CA GLU A 177 37.32 2.89 3.73
C GLU A 177 36.17 2.23 2.93
N ASN A 178 35.63 2.94 1.93
CA ASN A 178 34.62 2.43 1.00
C ASN A 178 33.40 1.74 1.66
N ILE A 179 32.86 2.36 2.71
CA ILE A 179 31.55 1.99 3.26
C ILE A 179 30.47 2.60 2.37
N HIS A 180 29.71 1.76 1.67
CA HIS A 180 28.57 2.19 0.86
C HIS A 180 27.29 2.09 1.69
N ILE A 181 26.46 3.14 1.64
CA ILE A 181 25.19 3.25 2.33
C ILE A 181 24.12 3.60 1.30
N ASN A 182 23.09 2.77 1.21
CA ASN A 182 21.93 2.92 0.34
C ASN A 182 20.70 3.05 1.22
N GLU A 183 20.15 4.26 1.29
CA GLU A 183 18.79 4.49 1.77
C GLU A 183 17.80 4.30 0.61
N THR A 184 16.51 4.28 0.92
CA THR A 184 15.46 4.15 -0.11
C THR A 184 14.30 5.09 0.25
N VAL A 185 13.94 5.98 -0.68
CA VAL A 185 12.76 6.84 -0.53
C VAL A 185 11.51 5.95 -0.61
N PRO A 186 10.55 6.05 0.33
CA PRO A 186 9.33 5.23 0.29
C PRO A 186 8.35 5.69 -0.79
N ASP A 187 7.51 4.77 -1.27
CA ASP A 187 6.39 5.09 -2.15
C ASP A 187 5.46 6.14 -1.49
N GLY A 188 5.13 7.19 -2.24
CA GLY A 188 4.32 8.32 -1.75
C GLY A 188 5.11 9.42 -1.05
N PHE A 189 6.45 9.37 -1.06
CA PHE A 189 7.33 10.47 -0.66
C PHE A 189 8.19 10.96 -1.83
N ILE A 190 8.67 12.19 -1.71
CA ILE A 190 9.78 12.75 -2.47
C ILE A 190 10.87 13.23 -1.51
N THR A 191 12.09 13.42 -2.01
CA THR A 191 13.12 14.18 -1.28
C THR A 191 12.76 15.66 -1.28
N ASP A 192 13.11 16.37 -0.20
CA ASP A 192 12.88 17.82 -0.09
C ASP A 192 13.98 18.47 0.78
N PRO A 193 14.97 19.17 0.21
CA PRO A 193 15.11 19.49 -1.22
C PRO A 193 15.33 18.28 -2.12
N ASP A 194 15.05 18.44 -3.41
CA ASP A 194 15.39 17.49 -4.46
C ASP A 194 16.90 17.15 -4.39
N ILE A 195 17.24 15.87 -4.40
CA ILE A 195 18.62 15.35 -4.44
C ILE A 195 18.69 14.16 -5.40
N ASP A 196 19.79 14.06 -6.15
CA ASP A 196 19.96 13.06 -7.22
C ASP A 196 20.03 11.62 -6.69
N ASP A 197 20.60 11.40 -5.50
CA ASP A 197 20.57 10.11 -4.84
C ASP A 197 20.58 10.17 -3.30
N THR A 198 20.47 8.98 -2.70
CA THR A 198 20.64 8.72 -1.26
C THR A 198 21.70 7.61 -1.04
N ASN A 199 22.75 7.62 -1.88
CA ASN A 199 23.81 6.61 -1.95
C ASN A 199 25.17 7.18 -1.49
N TRP A 200 25.44 7.15 -0.20
CA TRP A 200 26.69 7.71 0.33
C TRP A 200 27.81 6.67 0.36
N THR A 201 28.96 7.02 -0.21
CA THR A 201 30.21 6.29 0.02
C THR A 201 31.05 7.06 1.02
N ILE A 202 31.34 6.45 2.18
CA ILE A 202 32.08 7.10 3.28
C ILE A 202 33.30 6.29 3.72
N ARG A 203 34.21 7.01 4.39
CA ARG A 203 35.32 6.45 5.17
C ARG A 203 35.21 6.89 6.62
N LEU A 204 35.56 6.02 7.58
CA LEU A 204 35.54 6.30 9.01
C LEU A 204 36.93 6.04 9.60
N ASN A 205 37.51 7.04 10.24
CA ASN A 205 38.76 6.90 11.00
C ASN A 205 38.54 5.96 12.21
N PRO A 206 39.62 5.47 12.87
CA PRO A 206 39.53 4.73 14.13
C PRO A 206 38.57 5.40 15.13
N ARG A 207 37.61 4.64 15.65
CA ARG A 207 36.55 5.10 16.58
C ARG A 207 35.66 6.27 16.10
N GLU A 208 35.73 6.68 14.83
CA GLU A 208 34.93 7.80 14.32
C GLU A 208 33.43 7.47 14.33
N LYS A 209 32.62 8.44 14.78
CA LYS A 209 31.18 8.52 14.50
C LYS A 209 30.94 9.61 13.46
N ARG A 210 30.21 9.28 12.39
CA ARG A 210 29.68 10.23 11.41
C ARG A 210 28.17 10.15 11.37
N SER A 211 27.51 11.27 11.10
CA SER A 211 26.07 11.30 10.84
C SER A 211 25.85 11.77 9.40
N LEU A 212 24.95 11.08 8.70
CA LEU A 212 24.46 11.40 7.37
C LEU A 212 22.95 11.61 7.48
N GLY A 213 22.37 12.43 6.62
CA GLY A 213 20.93 12.63 6.65
C GLY A 213 20.39 13.30 5.40
N TYR A 214 19.11 13.09 5.18
CA TYR A 214 18.30 13.65 4.12
C TYR A 214 16.90 13.93 4.67
N SER A 215 16.13 14.76 3.97
CA SER A 215 14.73 15.01 4.31
C SER A 215 13.83 14.56 3.17
N ILE A 216 12.69 14.00 3.55
CA ILE A 216 11.61 13.60 2.64
C ILE A 216 10.33 14.32 3.04
N ARG A 217 9.44 14.52 2.08
CA ARG A 217 8.09 15.06 2.29
C ARG A 217 7.06 14.17 1.61
N ALA A 218 5.93 13.97 2.27
CA ALA A 218 4.87 13.11 1.79
C ALA A 218 4.05 13.78 0.68
N LEU A 219 3.44 12.96 -0.18
CA LEU A 219 2.52 13.39 -1.25
C LEU A 219 1.04 13.23 -0.90
N ARG A 220 0.74 12.55 0.22
CA ARG A 220 -0.61 12.34 0.78
C ARG A 220 -0.49 11.95 2.27
N PRO A 221 -1.52 12.16 3.10
CA PRO A 221 -1.57 11.64 4.46
C PRO A 221 -1.80 10.12 4.48
N GLY A 222 -1.63 9.51 5.66
CA GLY A 222 -1.79 8.08 5.91
C GLY A 222 -0.58 7.46 6.62
N THR A 223 -0.63 6.16 6.88
CA THR A 223 0.48 5.39 7.47
C THR A 223 1.35 4.80 6.37
N PHE A 224 2.68 4.93 6.51
CA PHE A 224 3.65 4.45 5.53
C PHE A 224 4.76 3.64 6.21
N LEU A 225 5.33 2.67 5.50
CA LEU A 225 6.51 1.94 5.95
C LEU A 225 7.78 2.57 5.34
N ILE A 226 8.60 3.21 6.16
CA ILE A 226 9.93 3.68 5.76
C ILE A 226 10.86 2.46 5.64
N PRO A 227 11.47 2.18 4.46
CA PRO A 227 12.38 1.06 4.29
C PRO A 227 13.60 1.14 5.24
N GLY A 228 14.15 -0.02 5.59
CA GLY A 228 15.38 -0.13 6.35
C GLY A 228 16.62 0.01 5.48
N MET A 229 17.46 0.99 5.80
CA MET A 229 18.77 1.30 5.21
C MET A 229 19.63 0.05 5.01
N LYS A 230 20.33 -0.03 3.88
CA LYS A 230 21.33 -1.06 3.55
C LYS A 230 22.73 -0.46 3.58
N LEU A 231 23.67 -1.16 4.20
CA LEU A 231 25.08 -0.79 4.27
C LEU A 231 25.93 -1.97 3.80
N SER A 232 26.91 -1.71 2.93
CA SER A 232 27.94 -2.67 2.55
C SER A 232 29.36 -2.10 2.71
N ILE A 233 30.33 -2.98 2.93
CA ILE A 233 31.76 -2.66 2.97
C ILE A 233 32.52 -3.88 2.46
N GLU A 234 33.55 -3.67 1.64
CA GLU A 234 34.51 -4.72 1.30
C GLU A 234 35.69 -4.70 2.28
N HIS A 235 36.04 -5.86 2.84
CA HIS A 235 37.22 -6.02 3.69
C HIS A 235 37.95 -7.31 3.34
N ASN A 236 39.25 -7.21 3.02
CA ASN A 236 40.11 -8.34 2.63
C ASN A 236 39.54 -9.21 1.48
N GLY A 237 38.88 -8.59 0.48
CA GLY A 237 38.24 -9.31 -0.63
C GLY A 237 36.88 -9.92 -0.31
N VAL A 238 36.31 -9.67 0.88
CA VAL A 238 34.99 -10.14 1.30
C VAL A 238 34.04 -8.96 1.44
N SER A 239 32.93 -9.00 0.70
CA SER A 239 31.83 -8.05 0.88
C SER A 239 31.00 -8.44 2.10
N HIS A 240 30.81 -7.50 3.02
CA HIS A 240 29.98 -7.64 4.20
C HIS A 240 28.77 -6.69 4.11
N LEU A 241 27.59 -7.21 4.43
CA LEU A 241 26.33 -6.46 4.38
C LEU A 241 25.67 -6.36 5.76
N MET A 242 25.04 -5.22 6.01
CA MET A 242 24.16 -4.93 7.14
C MET A 242 22.89 -4.29 6.59
N GLN A 243 21.73 -4.57 7.21
CA GLN A 243 20.49 -3.84 6.95
C GLN A 243 19.84 -3.47 8.28
N THR A 244 19.24 -2.29 8.37
CA THR A 244 18.40 -1.91 9.52
C THR A 244 16.97 -2.42 9.33
N ASN A 245 16.19 -2.46 10.41
CA ASN A 245 14.75 -2.70 10.28
C ASN A 245 14.07 -1.54 9.55
N ALA A 246 12.94 -1.82 8.90
CA ALA A 246 11.98 -0.80 8.49
C ALA A 246 11.25 -0.22 9.72
N SER A 247 10.65 0.96 9.56
CA SER A 247 9.90 1.67 10.60
C SER A 247 8.65 2.30 10.01
N GLU A 248 7.53 2.25 10.71
CA GLU A 248 6.31 2.94 10.28
C GLU A 248 6.42 4.46 10.58
N ILE A 249 5.67 5.26 9.84
CA ILE A 249 5.42 6.69 10.11
C ILE A 249 3.95 7.00 9.81
N VAL A 250 3.34 7.88 10.60
CA VAL A 250 2.02 8.45 10.31
C VAL A 250 2.17 9.87 9.75
N ILE A 251 1.55 10.13 8.60
CA ILE A 251 1.48 11.46 7.99
C ILE A 251 0.05 12.00 8.15
N HIS A 252 -0.07 13.14 8.82
CA HIS A 252 -1.34 13.81 9.08
C HIS A 252 -1.66 14.89 8.04
N GLY A 253 -2.94 15.07 7.73
CA GLY A 253 -3.42 16.12 6.82
C GLY A 253 -4.78 15.81 6.20
N PRO A 254 -5.41 16.80 5.54
CA PRO A 254 -6.56 16.56 4.68
C PRO A 254 -6.12 15.86 3.38
N TYR A 255 -7.04 15.17 2.71
CA TYR A 255 -6.81 14.66 1.36
C TYR A 255 -8.13 14.67 0.58
N ILE A 256 -8.27 15.66 -0.31
CA ILE A 256 -9.51 15.91 -1.03
C ILE A 256 -9.48 15.15 -2.36
N ASP A 257 -10.35 14.16 -2.48
CA ASP A 257 -10.60 13.41 -3.71
C ASP A 257 -11.87 13.94 -4.39
N VAL A 258 -11.85 14.06 -5.72
CA VAL A 258 -12.98 14.58 -6.51
C VAL A 258 -13.27 13.68 -7.70
N GLN A 259 -14.40 12.97 -7.59
CA GLN A 259 -14.88 12.03 -8.58
C GLN A 259 -15.99 12.68 -9.40
N LYS A 260 -15.72 12.96 -10.68
CA LYS A 260 -16.69 13.52 -11.62
C LYS A 260 -17.37 12.40 -12.41
N SER A 261 -18.68 12.45 -12.49
CA SER A 261 -19.54 11.45 -13.14
C SER A 261 -20.67 12.16 -13.89
N PHE A 262 -21.24 11.50 -14.89
CA PHE A 262 -22.25 12.12 -15.75
C PHE A 262 -23.19 11.08 -16.37
N ILE A 263 -24.42 11.51 -16.68
CA ILE A 263 -25.44 10.73 -17.38
C ILE A 263 -25.99 11.61 -18.52
N TYR A 264 -25.80 11.15 -19.75
CA TYR A 264 -26.38 11.77 -20.94
C TYR A 264 -27.78 11.19 -21.23
N GLN A 265 -28.68 12.05 -21.70
CA GLN A 265 -30.05 11.73 -22.10
C GLN A 265 -30.32 12.39 -23.45
N ASP A 266 -30.39 11.57 -24.50
CA ASP A 266 -30.76 12.01 -25.85
C ASP A 266 -32.25 12.39 -25.91
N MET A 267 -32.55 13.54 -26.53
CA MET A 267 -33.91 14.03 -26.79
C MET A 267 -34.14 14.32 -28.29
N GLY A 268 -33.29 13.78 -29.18
CA GLY A 268 -33.40 13.84 -30.63
C GLY A 268 -32.50 14.90 -31.26
N THR A 269 -32.89 16.17 -31.14
CA THR A 269 -32.13 17.32 -31.70
C THR A 269 -31.32 18.09 -30.65
N GLU A 270 -31.56 17.79 -29.38
CA GLU A 270 -30.83 18.29 -28.21
C GLU A 270 -30.67 17.12 -27.23
N GLY A 271 -29.78 17.24 -26.25
CA GLY A 271 -29.65 16.24 -25.19
C GLY A 271 -29.29 16.88 -23.84
N VAL A 272 -29.64 16.21 -22.74
CA VAL A 272 -29.35 16.68 -21.38
C VAL A 272 -28.20 15.87 -20.80
N LEU A 273 -27.12 16.55 -20.42
CA LEU A 273 -26.01 15.97 -19.68
C LEU A 273 -26.13 16.38 -18.20
N ASN A 274 -26.52 15.41 -17.38
CA ASN A 274 -26.59 15.57 -15.92
C ASN A 274 -25.23 15.21 -15.32
N VAL A 275 -24.57 16.18 -14.68
CA VAL A 275 -23.22 16.02 -14.09
C VAL A 275 -23.32 15.95 -12.57
N THR A 276 -22.57 15.03 -11.96
CA THR A 276 -22.41 14.91 -10.50
C THR A 276 -20.93 14.85 -10.16
N LEU A 277 -20.47 15.80 -9.35
CA LEU A 277 -19.17 15.77 -8.69
C LEU A 277 -19.36 15.35 -7.25
N ARG A 278 -18.71 14.26 -6.87
CA ARG A 278 -18.61 13.80 -5.50
C ARG A 278 -17.24 14.19 -4.96
N VAL A 279 -17.23 14.96 -3.88
CA VAL A 279 -16.02 15.38 -3.17
C VAL A 279 -15.94 14.63 -1.85
N ASN A 280 -14.81 13.97 -1.61
CA ASN A 280 -14.53 13.18 -0.41
C ASN A 280 -13.32 13.77 0.31
N ASN A 281 -13.37 14.00 1.62
CA ASN A 281 -12.15 14.20 2.41
C ASN A 281 -11.72 12.85 3.01
N THR A 282 -10.67 12.28 2.46
CA THR A 282 -10.13 10.95 2.85
C THR A 282 -8.90 11.06 3.75
N GLY A 283 -8.43 12.28 4.04
CA GLY A 283 -7.40 12.55 5.04
C GLY A 283 -7.97 12.57 6.47
N ASP A 284 -7.08 12.69 7.45
CA ASP A 284 -7.40 12.64 8.88
C ASP A 284 -7.48 14.03 9.56
N ARG A 285 -7.40 15.10 8.76
CA ARG A 285 -7.66 16.48 9.20
C ARG A 285 -8.79 17.12 8.40
N ALA A 286 -9.48 18.07 9.02
CA ALA A 286 -10.53 18.86 8.39
C ALA A 286 -9.93 19.97 7.52
N ALA A 287 -10.61 20.33 6.43
CA ALA A 287 -10.21 21.44 5.56
C ALA A 287 -11.42 22.25 5.07
N TYR A 288 -11.21 23.55 4.82
CA TYR A 288 -12.13 24.37 4.04
C TYR A 288 -11.85 24.14 2.55
N VAL A 289 -12.80 23.53 1.85
CA VAL A 289 -12.70 23.15 0.43
C VAL A 289 -13.52 24.10 -0.42
N GLN A 290 -12.96 24.52 -1.54
CA GLN A 290 -13.57 25.35 -2.58
C GLN A 290 -13.48 24.60 -3.90
N LEU A 291 -14.62 24.40 -4.58
CA LEU A 291 -14.68 23.78 -5.90
C LEU A 291 -15.39 24.71 -6.87
N THR A 292 -14.83 24.85 -8.07
CA THR A 292 -15.43 25.55 -9.22
C THR A 292 -15.24 24.72 -10.48
N ASP A 293 -16.34 24.26 -11.05
CA ASP A 293 -16.40 23.50 -12.29
C ASP A 293 -16.72 24.39 -13.50
N ARG A 294 -16.57 23.81 -14.70
CA ARG A 294 -16.78 24.47 -15.99
C ARG A 294 -17.88 23.74 -16.79
N ILE A 295 -18.69 24.53 -17.50
CA ILE A 295 -19.62 24.02 -18.52
C ILE A 295 -18.78 23.47 -19.69
N PRO A 296 -19.12 22.31 -20.27
CA PRO A 296 -18.50 21.86 -21.54
C PRO A 296 -18.72 22.86 -22.68
N GLU A 297 -17.83 22.87 -23.68
CA GLU A 297 -17.98 23.78 -24.82
C GLU A 297 -19.30 23.52 -25.58
N ASN A 298 -19.86 24.59 -26.17
CA ASN A 298 -21.13 24.59 -26.92
C ASN A 298 -22.38 24.15 -26.10
N CYS A 299 -22.27 24.03 -24.78
CA CYS A 299 -23.37 23.63 -23.89
C CYS A 299 -23.94 24.82 -23.10
N GLN A 300 -25.21 24.73 -22.69
CA GLN A 300 -25.89 25.74 -21.87
C GLN A 300 -26.29 25.17 -20.50
N LEU A 301 -25.96 25.84 -19.40
CA LEU A 301 -26.45 25.47 -18.06
C LEU A 301 -27.98 25.62 -18.00
N ILE A 302 -28.68 24.58 -17.54
CA ILE A 302 -30.14 24.58 -17.37
C ILE A 302 -30.60 24.39 -15.92
N ASP A 303 -29.81 23.70 -15.08
CA ASP A 303 -30.08 23.58 -13.63
C ASP A 303 -28.78 23.37 -12.82
N GLY A 304 -28.85 23.65 -11.52
CA GLY A 304 -27.80 23.40 -10.54
C GLY A 304 -26.75 24.50 -10.42
N ASN A 305 -25.66 24.19 -9.70
CA ASN A 305 -24.58 25.13 -9.41
C ASN A 305 -23.24 24.61 -9.93
N LEU A 306 -22.40 25.52 -10.41
CA LEU A 306 -21.04 25.21 -10.89
C LEU A 306 -19.97 25.39 -9.81
N SER A 307 -20.29 25.96 -8.66
CA SER A 307 -19.36 26.11 -7.55
C SER A 307 -19.98 25.83 -6.19
N LYS A 308 -19.14 25.44 -5.24
CA LYS A 308 -19.50 25.17 -3.85
C LYS A 308 -18.29 25.41 -2.96
N SER A 309 -18.50 25.78 -1.71
CA SER A 309 -17.44 25.79 -0.70
C SER A 309 -17.99 25.36 0.65
N GLN A 310 -17.22 24.57 1.40
CA GLN A 310 -17.66 23.97 2.66
C GLN A 310 -16.44 23.58 3.51
N VAL A 311 -16.57 23.63 4.83
CA VAL A 311 -15.66 22.86 5.70
C VAL A 311 -16.04 21.38 5.60
N MET A 312 -15.04 20.53 5.41
CA MET A 312 -15.14 19.07 5.39
C MET A 312 -14.34 18.50 6.55
N GLN A 313 -14.99 17.71 7.41
CA GLN A 313 -14.34 16.87 8.42
C GLN A 313 -13.65 15.66 7.75
N PRO A 314 -12.81 14.90 8.48
CA PRO A 314 -12.35 13.59 8.02
C PRO A 314 -13.53 12.67 7.65
N SER A 315 -13.44 11.97 6.52
CA SER A 315 -14.50 11.13 5.94
C SER A 315 -15.78 11.85 5.50
N ASP A 316 -15.85 13.19 5.53
CA ASP A 316 -16.99 13.91 4.95
C ASP A 316 -17.07 13.68 3.43
N VAL A 317 -18.31 13.58 2.94
CA VAL A 317 -18.64 13.47 1.52
C VAL A 317 -19.73 14.47 1.20
N TRP A 318 -19.58 15.20 0.10
CA TRP A 318 -20.69 15.97 -0.46
C TRP A 318 -20.73 15.91 -1.98
N GLU A 319 -21.90 16.22 -2.53
CA GLU A 319 -22.12 16.31 -3.97
C GLU A 319 -22.38 17.75 -4.43
N LEU A 320 -21.93 18.07 -5.64
CA LEU A 320 -22.36 19.19 -6.47
C LEU A 320 -22.97 18.61 -7.74
N LYS A 321 -24.15 19.10 -8.12
CA LYS A 321 -24.89 18.63 -9.29
C LYS A 321 -25.31 19.81 -10.14
N TYR A 322 -25.20 19.62 -11.44
CA TYR A 322 -25.67 20.57 -12.45
C TYR A 322 -26.03 19.83 -13.74
N SER A 323 -26.95 20.40 -14.51
CA SER A 323 -27.40 19.84 -15.78
C SER A 323 -27.18 20.84 -16.89
N VAL A 324 -26.67 20.37 -18.03
CA VAL A 324 -26.41 21.19 -19.21
C VAL A 324 -27.12 20.64 -20.43
N LEU A 325 -27.60 21.54 -21.29
CA LEU A 325 -28.17 21.25 -22.59
C LEU A 325 -27.06 21.20 -23.64
N LEU A 326 -26.97 20.08 -24.34
CA LEU A 326 -26.09 19.84 -25.49
C LEU A 326 -26.89 20.04 -26.78
N ARG A 327 -26.27 20.75 -27.74
CA ARG A 327 -26.80 21.00 -29.10
C ARG A 327 -25.86 20.48 -30.20
N SER A 328 -24.83 19.74 -29.82
CA SER A 328 -23.75 19.27 -30.69
C SER A 328 -23.77 17.75 -30.81
N THR A 329 -23.67 17.25 -32.03
CA THR A 329 -23.31 15.85 -32.31
C THR A 329 -21.79 15.64 -32.16
N GLY A 330 -21.35 14.38 -32.10
CA GLY A 330 -19.93 14.04 -32.00
C GLY A 330 -19.34 14.19 -30.59
N ASN A 331 -18.07 14.60 -30.51
CA ASN A 331 -17.28 14.46 -29.29
C ASN A 331 -17.28 15.72 -28.42
N VAL A 332 -17.86 15.62 -27.23
CA VAL A 332 -17.95 16.71 -26.23
C VAL A 332 -16.92 16.50 -25.12
N VAL A 333 -16.06 17.50 -24.89
CA VAL A 333 -15.08 17.48 -23.80
C VAL A 333 -15.73 18.01 -22.51
N ILE A 334 -15.87 17.14 -21.53
CA ILE A 334 -16.29 17.48 -20.17
C ILE A 334 -15.03 17.90 -19.40
N PRO A 335 -14.86 19.20 -19.08
CA PRO A 335 -13.64 19.71 -18.45
C PRO A 335 -13.49 19.23 -17.00
N GLY A 336 -12.29 19.35 -16.43
CA GLY A 336 -12.09 19.14 -15.01
C GLY A 336 -12.56 20.34 -14.18
N ALA A 337 -12.90 20.05 -12.92
CA ALA A 337 -13.24 21.04 -11.92
C ALA A 337 -11.98 21.49 -11.17
N ASN A 338 -11.86 22.79 -10.92
CA ASN A 338 -10.78 23.35 -10.12
C ASN A 338 -11.14 23.20 -8.63
N VAL A 339 -10.22 22.64 -7.86
CA VAL A 339 -10.37 22.36 -6.43
C VAL A 339 -9.24 23.04 -5.69
N ARG A 340 -9.58 23.81 -4.65
CA ARG A 340 -8.62 24.39 -3.71
C ARG A 340 -9.07 24.06 -2.29
N PHE A 341 -8.14 23.72 -1.41
CA PHE A 341 -8.45 23.56 0.01
C PHE A 341 -7.41 24.23 0.90
N VAL A 342 -7.77 24.49 2.16
CA VAL A 342 -6.86 24.93 3.22
C VAL A 342 -7.30 24.36 4.57
N ASP A 343 -6.35 23.93 5.40
CA ASP A 343 -6.60 23.37 6.74
C ASP A 343 -6.37 24.42 7.86
N SER A 344 -6.43 23.99 9.12
CA SER A 344 -6.17 24.85 10.29
C SER A 344 -4.69 25.15 10.56
N ARG A 345 -3.75 24.55 9.82
CA ARG A 345 -2.30 24.81 9.87
C ARG A 345 -1.82 25.74 8.75
N GLU A 346 -2.74 26.23 7.91
CA GLU A 346 -2.47 26.95 6.66
C GLU A 346 -1.87 26.07 5.53
N TYR A 347 -1.81 24.75 5.70
CA TYR A 347 -1.52 23.85 4.59
C TYR A 347 -2.64 23.93 3.56
N SER A 348 -2.28 24.19 2.31
CA SER A 348 -3.20 24.34 1.19
C SER A 348 -2.63 23.77 -0.09
N ASP A 349 -3.53 23.31 -0.96
CA ASP A 349 -3.21 22.78 -2.28
C ASP A 349 -4.27 23.24 -3.30
N THR A 350 -3.99 23.11 -4.59
CA THR A 350 -4.91 23.43 -5.69
C THR A 350 -4.66 22.54 -6.91
N PHE A 351 -5.68 21.79 -7.33
CA PHE A 351 -5.61 20.83 -8.42
C PHE A 351 -6.85 20.91 -9.33
N GLU A 352 -6.77 20.32 -10.53
CA GLU A 352 -7.92 20.10 -11.41
C GLU A 352 -8.32 18.61 -11.40
N SER A 353 -9.61 18.31 -11.35
CA SER A 353 -10.11 16.93 -11.50
C SER A 353 -9.84 16.39 -12.91
N ALA A 354 -9.99 15.08 -13.10
CA ALA A 354 -9.99 14.48 -14.43
C ALA A 354 -11.05 15.13 -15.35
N SER A 355 -10.71 15.24 -16.64
CA SER A 355 -11.60 15.59 -17.74
C SER A 355 -11.93 14.34 -18.56
N TYR A 356 -13.04 14.39 -19.31
CA TYR A 356 -13.60 13.24 -20.03
C TYR A 356 -14.02 13.63 -21.44
N VAL A 357 -14.06 12.67 -22.36
CA VAL A 357 -14.68 12.83 -23.67
C VAL A 357 -15.95 11.97 -23.69
N LEU A 358 -17.07 12.60 -24.04
CA LEU A 358 -18.33 11.92 -24.35
C LEU A 358 -18.50 11.92 -25.87
N GLU A 359 -18.66 10.74 -26.46
CA GLU A 359 -18.93 10.59 -27.89
C GLU A 359 -20.45 10.40 -28.09
N ILE A 360 -21.06 11.18 -28.99
CA ILE A 360 -22.50 11.16 -29.27
C ILE A 360 -22.71 10.73 -30.73
N GLU A 361 -23.33 9.57 -30.91
CA GLU A 361 -23.69 9.02 -32.21
C GLU A 361 -24.78 9.87 -32.90
N GLU A 362 -24.70 10.03 -34.22
CA GLU A 362 -25.69 10.78 -34.98
C GLU A 362 -26.92 9.91 -35.30
N ASN A 363 -28.09 10.31 -34.83
CA ASN A 363 -29.37 9.72 -35.23
C ASN A 363 -29.66 10.04 -36.72
N VAL A 364 -29.13 9.22 -37.63
CA VAL A 364 -29.42 9.31 -39.07
C VAL A 364 -30.88 8.92 -39.32
N VAL A 365 -31.77 9.91 -39.32
CA VAL A 365 -33.16 9.77 -39.78
C VAL A 365 -33.13 9.55 -41.29
N GLY A 366 -33.17 8.28 -41.72
CA GLY A 366 -33.24 7.94 -43.13
C GLY A 366 -34.56 8.43 -43.75
N GLU A 367 -34.47 9.33 -44.73
CA GLU A 367 -35.63 9.77 -45.51
C GLU A 367 -36.16 8.60 -46.34
N THR A 368 -37.27 7.99 -45.88
CA THR A 368 -38.04 7.05 -46.70
C THR A 368 -38.80 7.83 -47.77
N LEU A 369 -38.12 8.16 -48.87
CA LEU A 369 -38.76 8.59 -50.09
C LEU A 369 -39.66 7.46 -50.60
N SER A 370 -40.95 7.76 -50.79
CA SER A 370 -41.93 6.82 -51.29
C SER A 370 -41.74 6.60 -52.79
N GLU A 371 -41.47 5.36 -53.21
CA GLU A 371 -41.48 4.98 -54.62
C GLU A 371 -42.92 4.96 -55.16
N GLU A 372 -43.18 5.70 -56.24
CA GLU A 372 -44.33 5.46 -57.12
C GLU A 372 -43.91 4.50 -58.24
N GLU A 373 -44.65 3.41 -58.44
CA GLU A 373 -44.61 2.63 -59.68
C GLU A 373 -45.18 3.48 -60.85
N ILE A 374 -45.01 3.22 -62.15
CA ILE A 374 -44.93 1.94 -62.90
C ILE A 374 -44.07 2.13 -64.22
N PRO A 375 -43.94 1.17 -65.18
CA PRO A 375 -42.77 1.03 -66.08
C PRO A 375 -42.93 1.73 -67.47
N THR A 376 -42.11 1.61 -68.54
CA THR A 376 -41.23 0.55 -69.16
C THR A 376 -40.24 1.27 -70.14
N GLU A 377 -39.31 0.73 -70.94
CA GLU A 377 -38.82 -0.57 -71.48
C GLU A 377 -37.33 -0.35 -71.95
N ALA A 378 -36.47 -1.22 -72.54
CA ALA A 378 -36.55 -2.59 -73.06
C ALA A 378 -35.18 -3.33 -73.14
N ILE A 379 -35.26 -4.67 -73.16
CA ILE A 379 -34.43 -5.73 -73.77
C ILE A 379 -33.06 -5.37 -74.42
N SER A 380 -31.96 -5.96 -73.88
CA SER A 380 -30.86 -6.72 -74.57
C SER A 380 -29.76 -7.05 -73.52
N GLN A 381 -29.32 -8.30 -73.29
CA GLN A 381 -28.34 -9.12 -74.06
C GLN A 381 -26.96 -8.42 -74.26
N GLU A 382 -25.80 -9.04 -74.01
CA GLU A 382 -25.44 -10.45 -73.72
C GLU A 382 -24.04 -10.58 -73.02
N ASN A 383 -23.74 -11.72 -72.38
CA ASN A 383 -22.41 -12.23 -71.94
C ASN A 383 -21.58 -11.42 -70.89
N GLY A 384 -20.82 -12.02 -69.96
CA GLY A 384 -20.73 -13.43 -69.53
C GLY A 384 -19.32 -13.84 -69.03
N VAL A 385 -19.23 -14.59 -67.91
CA VAL A 385 -18.04 -15.40 -67.45
C VAL A 385 -16.84 -14.54 -66.95
N GLU A 386 -16.12 -14.75 -65.83
CA GLU A 386 -15.92 -15.79 -64.79
C GLU A 386 -15.39 -15.05 -63.50
N LYS A 387 -15.50 -15.42 -62.20
CA LYS A 387 -15.41 -16.66 -61.38
C LYS A 387 -16.25 -16.50 -60.08
N GLN A 388 -16.89 -17.53 -59.52
CA GLN A 388 -16.37 -18.52 -58.54
C GLN A 388 -15.55 -17.96 -57.36
N GLU A 389 -15.68 -18.41 -56.09
CA GLU A 389 -16.71 -19.16 -55.30
C GLU A 389 -16.26 -19.01 -53.82
N LYS A 390 -17.04 -18.49 -52.86
CA LYS A 390 -18.25 -18.97 -52.16
C LYS A 390 -18.02 -19.98 -51.01
N ALA A 391 -18.03 -19.45 -49.77
CA ALA A 391 -18.47 -20.06 -48.51
C ALA A 391 -18.75 -18.88 -47.54
N THR A 392 -19.89 -18.66 -46.86
CA THR A 392 -20.98 -19.54 -46.36
C THR A 392 -20.51 -20.47 -45.25
N GLU A 393 -20.97 -20.41 -43.99
CA GLU A 393 -21.84 -19.47 -43.22
C GLU A 393 -21.70 -19.88 -41.72
N GLU A 394 -21.92 -18.98 -40.75
CA GLU A 394 -22.85 -19.17 -39.62
C GLU A 394 -22.80 -18.02 -38.59
N ASN A 395 -23.90 -17.87 -37.84
CA ASN A 395 -24.13 -16.75 -36.92
C ASN A 395 -23.69 -17.01 -35.47
N LYS A 396 -23.01 -16.03 -34.86
CA LYS A 396 -23.40 -15.42 -33.57
C LYS A 396 -22.67 -14.09 -33.35
N GLY A 397 -23.37 -13.14 -32.71
CA GLY A 397 -22.91 -11.76 -32.58
C GLY A 397 -21.79 -11.56 -31.55
N PRO A 398 -21.08 -10.42 -31.60
CA PRO A 398 -19.97 -10.12 -30.70
C PRO A 398 -20.45 -9.63 -29.33
N ASP A 399 -20.04 -10.32 -28.27
CA ASP A 399 -20.09 -9.83 -26.89
C ASP A 399 -19.12 -8.65 -26.67
N LYS A 400 -19.39 -7.86 -25.62
CA LYS A 400 -18.51 -6.74 -25.20
C LYS A 400 -17.14 -7.25 -24.76
N ILE A 401 -16.07 -6.83 -25.44
CA ILE A 401 -14.68 -7.01 -24.98
C ILE A 401 -13.92 -5.68 -25.08
N TYR A 402 -13.77 -4.98 -23.95
CA TYR A 402 -12.77 -3.93 -23.81
C TYR A 402 -11.41 -4.57 -23.53
N SER A 403 -10.47 -4.48 -24.47
CA SER A 403 -9.12 -5.03 -24.29
C SER A 403 -8.30 -4.19 -23.31
N ILE A 404 -7.67 -4.85 -22.33
CA ILE A 404 -6.76 -4.24 -21.33
C ILE A 404 -5.55 -3.53 -22.00
N SER A 405 -5.26 -3.84 -23.27
CA SER A 405 -4.19 -3.17 -24.03
C SER A 405 -4.45 -1.67 -24.27
N SER A 406 -5.70 -1.25 -24.54
CA SER A 406 -5.99 0.17 -24.81
C SER A 406 -5.83 1.03 -23.55
N PHE A 407 -6.22 0.52 -22.38
CA PHE A 407 -6.03 1.19 -21.10
C PHE A 407 -4.54 1.40 -20.77
N LYS A 408 -3.70 0.38 -21.01
CA LYS A 408 -2.25 0.51 -20.84
C LYS A 408 -1.64 1.55 -21.79
N GLN A 409 -2.03 1.56 -23.05
CA GLN A 409 -1.54 2.55 -24.01
C GLN A 409 -1.97 3.98 -23.64
N SER A 410 -3.20 4.16 -23.14
CA SER A 410 -3.70 5.44 -22.64
C SER A 410 -2.88 5.97 -21.46
N MET A 411 -2.54 5.12 -20.47
CA MET A 411 -1.70 5.54 -19.34
C MET A 411 -0.26 5.90 -19.76
N ILE A 412 0.35 5.18 -20.70
CA ILE A 412 1.70 5.51 -21.20
C ILE A 412 1.70 6.90 -21.86
N ASN A 413 0.73 7.17 -22.73
CA ASN A 413 0.57 8.48 -23.38
C ASN A 413 0.29 9.62 -22.37
N LEU A 414 -0.24 9.31 -21.18
CA LEU A 414 -0.45 10.29 -20.10
C LEU A 414 0.87 10.65 -19.40
N ILE A 415 1.71 9.65 -19.12
CA ILE A 415 3.01 9.81 -18.46
C ILE A 415 3.99 10.60 -19.35
N GLU A 416 4.06 10.30 -20.65
CA GLU A 416 4.92 11.03 -21.58
C GLU A 416 4.55 12.52 -21.68
N ARG A 417 3.25 12.85 -21.62
CA ARG A 417 2.78 14.25 -21.63
C ARG A 417 3.06 14.99 -20.32
N ALA A 418 3.14 14.29 -19.18
CA ALA A 418 3.52 14.89 -17.90
C ALA A 418 5.02 15.22 -17.82
N ILE A 419 5.87 14.39 -18.44
CA ILE A 419 7.34 14.59 -18.45
C ILE A 419 7.75 15.70 -19.43
N GLY A 420 7.04 15.86 -20.55
CA GLY A 420 7.36 16.84 -21.60
C GLY A 420 7.19 18.33 -21.26
N TRP A 421 6.92 18.69 -20.00
CA TRP A 421 6.69 20.09 -19.55
C TRP A 421 7.79 20.61 -18.60
N ARG A 422 8.99 20.01 -18.61
CA ARG A 422 10.22 20.59 -18.02
C ARG A 422 11.41 20.50 -18.99
N LEU A 423 11.45 21.41 -19.96
CA LEU A 423 12.63 21.86 -20.72
C LEU A 423 12.54 23.39 -20.91
#